data_AF-A0A6G0WU12-F1
#
_entry.id   AF-A0A6G0WU12-F1
#
_cell.length_a   1.000
_cell.length_b   1.000
_cell.length_c   1.000
_cell.angle_alpha   90.00
_cell.angle_beta   90.00
_cell.angle_gamma   90.00
#
_symmetry.space_group_name_H-M   'P 1'
#
loop_
_entity.id
_entity.type
_entity.pdbx_description
1 polymer ?
#
loop_
_entity_poly.entity_id
_entity_poly.type
_entity_poly.pdbx_seq_one_letter_code
_entity_poly.pdbx_strand_id
1 'polypeptide(L)'
;MGNEITTLRRESAELETALSFLQVTKSNISQSAKLSASALPWKEIAIALHDEVVGTVESNQKLRAKGHHRSALISALTKWLLPMVERTPITTTDETWRKVSLSARSDIRNIGLEWITQRLFENTHRMLRLHGFPESGPFREITFSLAPETDAFKYVWRLQTVVARPWETVRDSFRDNLLRYRSCVLWFRDTRDSNEYEPLDRSITTPGLHYGSVRSNMDATKFYYTTREFAHDEGCTFVGRHIQNDEAMPANARQRSHLFWLVVERVSASETRLRYLYIKSHQFTEEGFVSVDEEALSMGCDLSHVKSEEMKVQVYKNYAMAAAMACSSRGSLHFDCPLE
;
A
#
# COMPACT_ATOMS: atom_id res chain seq x y z
N MET A 1 97.96 36.68 -50.90
CA MET A 1 96.91 37.01 -49.93
C MET A 1 95.51 37.26 -50.53
N GLY A 2 95.32 37.39 -51.86
CA GLY A 2 93.99 37.61 -52.46
C GLY A 2 93.13 36.36 -52.70
N ASN A 3 93.73 35.18 -52.91
CA ASN A 3 93.02 33.95 -53.29
C ASN A 3 92.41 33.17 -52.11
N GLU A 4 92.93 33.30 -50.90
CA GLU A 4 92.38 32.61 -49.71
C GLU A 4 91.11 33.29 -49.18
N ILE A 5 91.01 34.61 -49.35
CA ILE A 5 89.85 35.38 -48.90
C ILE A 5 88.62 35.09 -49.78
N THR A 6 88.82 34.80 -51.07
CA THR A 6 87.73 34.48 -52.00
C THR A 6 87.23 33.05 -51.81
N THR A 7 88.09 32.08 -51.52
CA THR A 7 87.69 30.70 -51.17
C THR A 7 86.92 30.66 -49.84
N LEU A 8 87.40 31.35 -48.79
CA LEU A 8 86.71 31.40 -47.51
C LEU A 8 85.34 32.07 -47.59
N ARG A 9 85.18 33.10 -48.44
CA ARG A 9 83.87 33.73 -48.69
C ARG A 9 82.89 32.79 -49.40
N ARG A 10 83.38 31.97 -50.33
CA ARG A 10 82.56 30.97 -51.02
C ARG A 10 82.11 29.87 -50.04
N GLU A 11 83.01 29.37 -49.21
CA GLU A 11 82.68 28.37 -48.18
C GLU A 11 81.69 28.92 -47.14
N SER A 12 81.85 30.18 -46.72
CA SER A 12 80.87 30.84 -45.84
C SER A 12 79.49 30.94 -46.48
N ALA A 13 79.40 31.30 -47.76
CA ALA A 13 78.13 31.39 -48.47
C ALA A 13 77.47 30.02 -48.66
N GLU A 14 78.26 28.97 -48.94
CA GLU A 14 77.77 27.59 -49.05
C GLU A 14 77.25 27.07 -47.69
N LEU A 15 77.95 27.37 -46.60
CA LEU A 15 77.54 27.01 -45.24
C LEU A 15 76.29 27.77 -44.78
N GLU A 16 76.17 29.06 -45.10
CA GLU A 16 74.96 29.85 -44.82
C GLU A 16 73.75 29.30 -45.59
N THR A 17 73.95 28.88 -46.84
CA THR A 17 72.90 28.25 -47.65
C THR A 17 72.48 26.91 -47.03
N ALA A 18 73.44 26.06 -46.63
CA ALA A 18 73.15 24.79 -45.98
C ALA A 18 72.46 24.95 -44.62
N LEU A 19 72.87 25.95 -43.82
CA LEU A 19 72.23 26.29 -42.56
C LEU A 19 70.78 26.75 -42.77
N SER A 20 70.54 27.62 -43.75
CA SER A 20 69.19 28.10 -44.07
C SER A 20 68.27 26.94 -44.47
N PHE A 21 68.77 26.00 -45.27
CA PHE A 21 68.03 24.80 -45.69
C PHE A 21 67.71 23.89 -44.49
N LEU A 22 68.68 23.65 -43.61
CA LEU A 22 68.47 22.86 -42.39
C LEU A 22 67.49 23.53 -41.42
N GLN A 23 67.49 24.86 -41.32
CA GLN A 23 66.55 25.61 -40.49
C GLN A 23 65.11 25.53 -41.01
N VAL A 24 64.91 25.61 -42.32
CA VAL A 24 63.60 25.41 -42.95
C VAL A 24 63.12 23.97 -42.74
N THR A 25 64.01 22.98 -42.93
CA THR A 25 63.67 21.56 -42.75
C THR A 25 63.29 21.25 -41.30
N LYS A 26 64.04 21.79 -40.34
CA LYS A 26 63.75 21.67 -38.90
C LYS A 26 62.41 22.32 -38.53
N SER A 27 62.09 23.46 -39.13
CA SER A 27 60.81 24.16 -38.90
C SER A 27 59.62 23.36 -39.45
N ASN A 28 59.75 22.78 -40.64
CA ASN A 28 58.71 21.95 -41.26
C ASN A 28 58.45 20.66 -40.45
N ILE A 29 59.50 19.99 -39.97
CA ILE A 29 59.36 18.80 -39.10
C ILE A 29 58.69 19.18 -37.78
N SER A 30 59.07 20.32 -37.19
CA SER A 30 58.47 20.82 -35.95
C SER A 30 57.00 21.19 -36.12
N GLN A 31 56.62 21.72 -37.28
CA GLN A 31 55.23 22.09 -37.59
C GLN A 31 54.36 20.86 -37.88
N SER A 32 54.90 19.86 -38.58
CA SER A 32 54.25 18.56 -38.77
C SER A 32 54.04 17.81 -37.44
N ALA A 33 55.05 17.82 -36.57
CA ALA A 33 54.96 17.23 -35.22
C ALA A 33 53.95 17.97 -34.31
N LYS A 34 53.81 19.29 -34.45
CA LYS A 34 52.78 20.07 -33.74
C LYS A 34 51.37 19.76 -34.26
N LEU A 35 51.19 19.57 -35.56
CA LEU A 35 49.92 19.16 -36.15
C LEU A 35 49.52 17.74 -35.70
N SER A 36 50.47 16.79 -35.69
CA SER A 36 50.22 15.44 -35.18
C SER A 36 50.00 15.40 -33.66
N ALA A 37 50.59 16.33 -32.90
CA ALA A 37 50.34 16.45 -31.46
C ALA A 37 48.98 17.08 -31.13
N SER A 38 48.37 17.80 -32.08
CA SER A 38 47.02 18.38 -31.94
C SER A 38 45.89 17.41 -32.31
N ALA A 39 46.20 16.34 -33.03
CA ALA A 39 45.25 15.29 -33.37
C ALA A 39 45.41 14.13 -32.39
N LEU A 40 44.32 13.78 -31.69
CA LEU A 40 44.32 12.59 -30.82
C LEU A 40 44.71 11.34 -31.63
N PRO A 41 45.57 10.46 -31.11
CA PRO A 41 45.91 9.22 -31.77
C PRO A 41 44.66 8.43 -32.12
N TRP A 42 44.56 7.94 -33.36
CA TRP A 42 43.37 7.22 -33.81
C TRP A 42 43.09 5.97 -32.98
N LYS A 43 44.13 5.41 -32.34
CA LYS A 43 44.03 4.37 -31.32
C LYS A 43 43.23 4.82 -30.09
N GLU A 44 43.46 6.03 -29.58
CA GLU A 44 42.72 6.55 -28.41
C GLU A 44 41.26 6.84 -28.76
N ILE A 45 41.00 7.38 -29.95
CA ILE A 45 39.62 7.61 -30.40
C ILE A 45 38.89 6.29 -30.65
N ALA A 46 39.56 5.28 -31.22
CA ALA A 46 38.99 3.95 -31.39
C ALA A 46 38.69 3.26 -30.04
N ILE A 47 39.55 3.43 -29.04
CA ILE A 47 39.31 2.94 -27.67
C ILE A 47 38.11 3.67 -27.04
N ALA A 48 38.07 5.00 -27.11
CA ALA A 48 36.96 5.77 -26.56
C ALA A 48 35.61 5.42 -27.20
N LEU A 49 35.57 5.25 -28.53
CA LEU A 49 34.38 4.79 -29.26
C LEU A 49 34.01 3.35 -28.89
N HIS A 50 34.99 2.47 -28.71
CA HIS A 50 34.73 1.10 -28.26
C HIS A 50 34.11 1.07 -26.86
N ASP A 51 34.68 1.81 -25.91
CA ASP A 51 34.19 1.91 -24.54
C ASP A 51 32.77 2.51 -24.51
N GLU A 52 32.49 3.53 -25.32
CA GLU A 52 31.16 4.14 -25.44
C GLU A 52 30.15 3.16 -26.05
N VAL A 53 30.53 2.39 -27.08
CA VAL A 53 29.69 1.34 -27.66
C VAL A 53 29.38 0.26 -26.62
N VAL A 54 30.38 -0.21 -25.87
CA VAL A 54 30.19 -1.19 -24.79
C VAL A 54 29.25 -0.64 -23.74
N GLY A 55 29.47 0.59 -23.25
CA GLY A 55 28.60 1.24 -22.27
C GLY A 55 27.16 1.43 -22.76
N THR A 56 26.99 1.74 -24.05
CA THR A 56 25.67 1.89 -24.69
C THR A 56 24.97 0.53 -24.82
N VAL A 57 25.70 -0.53 -25.20
CA VAL A 57 25.16 -1.89 -25.31
C VAL A 57 24.71 -2.40 -23.95
N GLU A 58 25.53 -2.24 -22.91
CA GLU A 58 25.14 -2.63 -21.54
C GLU A 58 23.91 -1.85 -21.05
N SER A 59 23.87 -0.53 -21.30
CA SER A 59 22.73 0.30 -20.96
C SER A 59 21.47 -0.12 -21.70
N ASN A 60 21.58 -0.44 -22.99
CA ASN A 60 20.47 -0.93 -23.80
C ASN A 60 19.96 -2.29 -23.29
N GLN A 61 20.87 -3.22 -22.96
CA GLN A 61 20.52 -4.52 -22.36
C GLN A 61 19.77 -4.33 -21.03
N LYS A 62 20.27 -3.46 -20.14
CA LYS A 62 19.61 -3.12 -18.87
C LYS A 62 18.22 -2.52 -19.10
N LEU A 63 18.07 -1.63 -20.09
CA LEU A 63 16.77 -1.02 -20.43
C LEU A 63 15.79 -2.04 -21.02
N ARG A 64 16.24 -2.91 -21.92
CA ARG A 64 15.41 -4.00 -22.47
C ARG A 64 14.95 -4.97 -21.38
N ALA A 65 15.84 -5.35 -20.48
CA ALA A 65 15.50 -6.19 -19.32
C ALA A 65 14.44 -5.52 -18.43
N LYS A 66 14.60 -4.22 -18.14
CA LYS A 66 13.57 -3.42 -17.43
C LYS A 66 12.25 -3.38 -18.19
N GLY A 67 12.28 -3.24 -19.52
CA GLY A 67 11.10 -3.24 -20.39
C GLY A 67 10.35 -4.57 -20.34
N HIS A 68 11.05 -5.69 -20.52
CA HIS A 68 10.47 -7.03 -20.41
C HIS A 68 9.88 -7.27 -19.01
N HIS A 69 10.61 -6.90 -17.95
CA HIS A 69 10.13 -7.04 -16.58
C HIS A 69 8.84 -6.25 -16.34
N ARG A 70 8.78 -4.98 -16.76
CA ARG A 70 7.58 -4.13 -16.65
C ARG A 70 6.40 -4.70 -17.46
N SER A 71 6.65 -5.17 -18.68
CA SER A 71 5.61 -5.78 -19.51
C SER A 71 5.03 -7.04 -18.86
N ALA A 72 5.90 -7.92 -18.33
CA ALA A 72 5.48 -9.10 -17.59
C ALA A 72 4.72 -8.75 -16.31
N LEU A 73 5.13 -7.69 -15.59
CA LEU A 73 4.43 -7.18 -14.42
C LEU A 73 3.04 -6.66 -14.75
N ILE A 74 2.90 -5.83 -15.80
CA ILE A 74 1.61 -5.30 -16.26
C ILE A 74 0.68 -6.46 -16.65
N SER A 75 1.17 -7.43 -17.43
CA SER A 75 0.37 -8.60 -17.82
C SER A 75 -0.13 -9.39 -16.61
N ALA A 76 0.75 -9.62 -15.62
CA ALA A 76 0.39 -10.32 -14.39
C ALA A 76 -0.60 -9.52 -13.52
N LEU A 77 -0.41 -8.20 -13.38
CA LEU A 77 -1.33 -7.31 -12.67
C LEU A 77 -2.71 -7.29 -13.33
N THR A 78 -2.77 -7.17 -14.66
CA THR A 78 -4.03 -7.22 -15.41
C THR A 78 -4.75 -8.53 -15.14
N LYS A 79 -4.05 -9.66 -15.25
CA LYS A 79 -4.62 -10.99 -14.97
C LYS A 79 -5.12 -11.13 -13.53
N TRP A 80 -4.42 -10.54 -12.56
CA TRP A 80 -4.80 -10.56 -11.16
C TRP A 80 -5.99 -9.64 -10.83
N LEU A 81 -6.05 -8.45 -11.44
CA LEU A 81 -7.14 -7.50 -11.24
C LEU A 81 -8.44 -7.92 -11.93
N LEU A 82 -8.35 -8.59 -13.08
CA LEU A 82 -9.49 -8.90 -13.93
C LEU A 82 -10.64 -9.58 -13.16
N PRO A 83 -10.41 -10.65 -12.37
CA PRO A 83 -11.48 -11.30 -11.60
C PRO A 83 -12.05 -10.44 -10.45
N MET A 84 -11.30 -9.44 -9.99
CA MET A 84 -11.77 -8.49 -8.95
C MET A 84 -12.67 -7.40 -9.54
N VAL A 85 -12.54 -7.12 -10.83
CA VAL A 85 -13.29 -6.10 -11.56
C VAL A 85 -14.48 -6.72 -12.30
N GLU A 86 -14.29 -7.82 -13.04
CA GLU A 86 -15.29 -8.44 -13.94
C GLU A 86 -16.48 -9.13 -13.26
N ARG A 87 -16.45 -9.37 -11.94
CA ARG A 87 -17.62 -9.88 -11.20
C ARG A 87 -18.70 -8.81 -10.95
N THR A 88 -18.88 -7.88 -11.88
CA THR A 88 -19.84 -6.77 -11.82
C THR A 88 -21.01 -6.97 -12.79
N PRO A 89 -22.13 -7.57 -12.34
CA PRO A 89 -23.44 -7.10 -12.76
C PRO A 89 -23.75 -5.80 -12.00
N ILE A 90 -24.12 -4.75 -12.71
CA ILE A 90 -24.58 -3.45 -12.14
C ILE A 90 -25.93 -3.60 -11.38
N THR A 91 -26.57 -4.77 -11.48
CA THR A 91 -27.99 -4.96 -11.18
C THR A 91 -28.31 -5.81 -9.96
N THR A 92 -27.34 -6.44 -9.29
CA THR A 92 -27.62 -7.17 -8.04
C THR A 92 -27.16 -6.36 -6.84
N THR A 93 -28.03 -6.26 -5.83
CA THR A 93 -27.78 -5.76 -4.47
C THR A 93 -26.70 -6.54 -3.71
N ASP A 94 -26.01 -7.42 -4.40
CA ASP A 94 -25.05 -8.34 -3.84
C ASP A 94 -23.68 -7.67 -3.80
N GLU A 95 -23.15 -7.54 -2.59
CA GLU A 95 -22.08 -6.60 -2.32
C GLU A 95 -20.75 -7.02 -2.98
N THR A 96 -20.50 -6.40 -4.13
CA THR A 96 -19.33 -6.56 -5.01
C THR A 96 -17.97 -6.26 -4.35
N TRP A 97 -17.96 -5.76 -3.11
CA TRP A 97 -16.74 -5.43 -2.37
C TRP A 97 -16.12 -6.61 -1.61
N ARG A 98 -16.77 -7.78 -1.58
CA ARG A 98 -16.47 -8.87 -0.64
C ARG A 98 -15.29 -9.78 -0.97
N LYS A 99 -14.70 -9.79 -2.16
CA LYS A 99 -13.59 -10.71 -2.48
C LYS A 99 -12.35 -9.93 -2.91
N VAL A 100 -11.35 -9.89 -2.03
CA VAL A 100 -10.03 -9.34 -2.29
C VAL A 100 -9.00 -10.42 -2.05
N SER A 101 -8.08 -10.56 -3.01
CA SER A 101 -6.95 -11.46 -2.90
C SER A 101 -5.62 -10.73 -3.02
N LEU A 102 -4.54 -11.37 -2.59
CA LEU A 102 -3.17 -10.91 -2.79
C LEU A 102 -2.38 -12.00 -3.52
N SER A 103 -1.51 -11.56 -4.43
CA SER A 103 -0.64 -12.48 -5.15
C SER A 103 0.52 -12.97 -4.28
N ALA A 104 0.96 -14.20 -4.54
CA ALA A 104 2.16 -14.74 -3.90
C ALA A 104 3.43 -14.01 -4.33
N ARG A 105 3.41 -13.38 -5.53
CA ARG A 105 4.53 -12.61 -6.06
C ARG A 105 4.71 -11.29 -5.29
N SER A 106 5.90 -11.08 -4.71
CA SER A 106 6.18 -9.92 -3.86
C SER A 106 6.06 -8.57 -4.57
N ASP A 107 6.45 -8.49 -5.84
CA ASP A 107 6.36 -7.29 -6.67
C ASP A 107 4.90 -6.84 -6.89
N ILE A 108 3.99 -7.80 -7.11
CA ILE A 108 2.56 -7.56 -7.28
C ILE A 108 1.86 -7.33 -5.95
N ARG A 109 2.28 -8.05 -4.89
CA ARG A 109 1.64 -8.00 -3.58
C ARG A 109 1.61 -6.59 -2.99
N ASN A 110 2.74 -5.88 -3.04
CA ASN A 110 2.84 -4.51 -2.54
C ASN A 110 1.92 -3.57 -3.31
N ILE A 111 1.92 -3.66 -4.65
CA ILE A 111 1.01 -2.90 -5.52
C ILE A 111 -0.45 -3.23 -5.19
N GLY A 112 -0.76 -4.50 -4.91
CA GLY A 112 -2.09 -4.93 -4.56
C GLY A 112 -2.58 -4.31 -3.25
N LEU A 113 -1.76 -4.34 -2.21
CA LEU A 113 -2.05 -3.69 -0.91
C LEU A 113 -2.28 -2.19 -1.06
N GLU A 114 -1.42 -1.51 -1.83
CA GLU A 114 -1.60 -0.08 -2.15
C GLU A 114 -2.91 0.18 -2.88
N TRP A 115 -3.20 -0.59 -3.93
CA TRP A 115 -4.42 -0.44 -4.72
C TRP A 115 -5.68 -0.68 -3.89
N ILE A 116 -5.68 -1.73 -3.06
CA ILE A 116 -6.79 -2.06 -2.16
C ILE A 116 -7.07 -0.91 -1.21
N THR A 117 -6.04 -0.40 -0.53
CA THR A 117 -6.19 0.66 0.47
C THR A 117 -6.52 2.00 -0.16
N GLN A 118 -5.91 2.34 -1.31
CA GLN A 118 -6.27 3.54 -2.08
C GLN A 118 -7.74 3.50 -2.47
N ARG A 119 -8.23 2.37 -2.98
CA ARG A 119 -9.63 2.23 -3.35
C ARG A 119 -10.56 2.45 -2.17
N LEU A 120 -10.21 1.97 -0.97
CA LEU A 120 -11.01 2.24 0.24
C LEU A 120 -11.03 3.74 0.56
N PHE A 121 -9.87 4.40 0.50
CA PHE A 121 -9.75 5.83 0.77
C PHE A 121 -10.54 6.69 -0.22
N GLU A 122 -10.39 6.46 -1.52
CA GLU A 122 -11.16 7.18 -2.56
C GLU A 122 -12.68 6.96 -2.43
N ASN A 123 -13.09 5.81 -1.89
CA ASN A 123 -14.50 5.50 -1.64
C ASN A 123 -15.06 6.10 -0.34
N THR A 124 -14.24 6.75 0.51
CA THR A 124 -14.64 7.23 1.84
C THR A 124 -15.91 8.06 1.80
N HIS A 125 -15.94 9.14 1.01
CA HIS A 125 -17.10 10.02 0.94
C HIS A 125 -18.36 9.31 0.41
N ARG A 126 -18.19 8.42 -0.57
CA ARG A 126 -19.31 7.63 -1.10
C ARG A 126 -19.87 6.69 -0.03
N MET A 127 -19.00 6.03 0.74
CA MET A 127 -19.41 5.12 1.81
C MET A 127 -20.10 5.88 2.94
N LEU A 128 -19.59 7.03 3.38
CA LEU A 128 -20.24 7.85 4.40
C LEU A 128 -21.64 8.31 3.95
N ARG A 129 -21.80 8.74 2.70
CA ARG A 129 -23.13 9.11 2.16
C ARG A 129 -24.08 7.91 2.06
N LEU A 130 -23.61 6.79 1.52
CA LEU A 130 -24.41 5.57 1.37
C LEU A 130 -24.93 5.05 2.72
N HIS A 131 -24.12 5.24 3.77
CA HIS A 131 -24.45 4.85 5.13
C HIS A 131 -25.12 5.97 5.94
N GLY A 132 -25.55 7.06 5.30
CA GLY A 132 -26.41 8.09 5.91
C GLY A 132 -25.76 8.85 7.07
N PHE A 133 -24.45 9.11 7.01
CA PHE A 133 -23.81 9.96 8.01
C PHE A 133 -24.35 11.40 7.92
N PRO A 134 -24.76 12.01 9.05
CA PRO A 134 -25.28 13.36 9.04
C PRO A 134 -24.15 14.38 8.80
N GLU A 135 -24.49 15.53 8.20
CA GLU A 135 -23.52 16.60 7.93
C GLU A 135 -22.96 17.24 9.21
N SER A 136 -23.75 17.25 10.28
CA SER A 136 -23.39 17.81 11.58
C SER A 136 -24.01 17.03 12.74
N GLY A 137 -23.52 17.29 13.95
CA GLY A 137 -24.03 16.68 15.17
C GLY A 137 -23.48 15.27 15.47
N PRO A 138 -23.57 14.83 16.72
CA PRO A 138 -23.22 13.47 17.09
C PRO A 138 -24.28 12.48 16.62
N PHE A 139 -23.84 11.28 16.23
CA PHE A 139 -24.72 10.22 15.79
C PHE A 139 -24.10 8.87 16.15
N ARG A 140 -24.88 7.94 16.70
CA ARG A 140 -24.41 6.59 17.03
C ARG A 140 -25.50 5.61 16.66
N GLU A 141 -25.21 4.69 15.75
CA GLU A 141 -26.17 3.68 15.36
C GLU A 141 -25.45 2.38 15.01
N ILE A 142 -26.00 1.26 15.49
CA ILE A 142 -25.52 -0.06 15.18
C ILE A 142 -26.68 -0.85 14.59
N THR A 143 -26.52 -1.27 13.35
CA THR A 143 -27.53 -1.98 12.60
C THR A 143 -27.11 -3.45 12.46
N PHE A 144 -28.04 -4.33 12.79
CA PHE A 144 -27.95 -5.77 12.58
C PHE A 144 -29.05 -6.18 11.62
N SER A 145 -28.68 -6.68 10.44
CA SER A 145 -29.61 -7.07 9.38
C SER A 145 -29.27 -8.44 8.82
N LEU A 146 -30.28 -9.13 8.31
CA LEU A 146 -30.13 -10.36 7.51
C LEU A 146 -30.14 -9.98 6.03
N ALA A 147 -29.25 -10.58 5.25
CA ALA A 147 -29.26 -10.44 3.81
C ALA A 147 -30.44 -11.26 3.22
N PRO A 148 -31.37 -10.64 2.47
CA PRO A 148 -32.61 -11.31 2.03
C PRO A 148 -32.41 -12.60 1.22
N GLU A 149 -31.28 -12.72 0.53
CA GLU A 149 -31.01 -13.87 -0.36
C GLU A 149 -30.30 -15.03 0.34
N THR A 150 -29.63 -14.78 1.46
CA THR A 150 -28.72 -15.74 2.09
C THR A 150 -28.97 -15.95 3.58
N ASP A 151 -29.87 -15.17 4.17
CA ASP A 151 -30.06 -15.05 5.62
C ASP A 151 -28.74 -14.85 6.39
N ALA A 152 -27.74 -14.28 5.72
CA ALA A 152 -26.45 -14.01 6.32
C ALA A 152 -26.51 -12.72 7.13
N PHE A 153 -25.93 -12.74 8.32
CA PHE A 153 -25.80 -11.55 9.14
C PHE A 153 -24.90 -10.49 8.50
N LYS A 154 -25.34 -9.25 8.60
CA LYS A 154 -24.56 -8.05 8.28
C LYS A 154 -24.64 -7.09 9.45
N TYR A 155 -23.47 -6.66 9.89
CA TYR A 155 -23.28 -5.73 11.00
C TYR A 155 -22.76 -4.42 10.44
N VAL A 156 -23.39 -3.31 10.80
CA VAL A 156 -22.95 -1.97 10.43
C VAL A 156 -22.90 -1.12 11.69
N TRP A 157 -21.71 -0.62 12.02
CA TRP A 157 -21.49 0.33 13.10
C TRP A 157 -21.22 1.69 12.50
N ARG A 158 -21.96 2.70 12.95
CA ARG A 158 -21.81 4.09 12.55
C ARG A 158 -21.70 4.97 13.78
N LEU A 159 -20.67 5.77 13.82
CA LEU A 159 -20.41 6.71 14.90
C LEU A 159 -19.91 8.02 14.32
N GLN A 160 -20.53 9.12 14.70
CA GLN A 160 -20.08 10.47 14.50
C GLN A 160 -20.05 11.18 15.84
N THR A 161 -18.95 11.85 16.15
CA THR A 161 -18.82 12.64 17.38
C THR A 161 -17.80 13.76 17.17
N VAL A 162 -17.82 14.75 18.05
CA VAL A 162 -16.75 15.74 18.17
C VAL A 162 -16.07 15.52 19.52
N VAL A 163 -14.75 15.51 19.52
CA VAL A 163 -13.91 15.41 20.73
C VAL A 163 -13.15 16.72 20.93
N ALA A 164 -12.99 17.15 22.18
CA ALA A 164 -12.31 18.38 22.54
C ALA A 164 -10.77 18.20 22.58
N ARG A 165 -10.19 17.71 21.48
CA ARG A 165 -8.75 17.55 21.29
C ARG A 165 -8.34 17.99 19.88
N PRO A 166 -7.11 18.49 19.68
CA PRO A 166 -6.54 18.69 18.35
C PRO A 166 -6.46 17.37 17.57
N TRP A 167 -6.63 17.44 16.25
CA TRP A 167 -6.77 16.24 15.42
C TRP A 167 -5.47 15.45 15.34
N GLU A 168 -4.32 16.10 15.49
CA GLU A 168 -3.00 15.48 15.56
C GLU A 168 -2.89 14.56 16.78
N THR A 169 -3.37 15.02 17.95
CA THR A 169 -3.40 14.22 19.17
C THR A 169 -4.29 13.00 19.01
N VAL A 170 -5.44 13.17 18.35
CA VAL A 170 -6.37 12.06 18.10
C VAL A 170 -5.74 11.06 17.13
N ARG A 171 -5.16 11.53 16.02
CA ARG A 171 -4.43 10.69 15.06
C ARG A 171 -3.32 9.89 15.73
N ASP A 172 -2.49 10.53 16.54
CA ASP A 172 -1.35 9.87 17.17
C ASP A 172 -1.82 8.82 18.19
N SER A 173 -2.90 9.08 18.94
CA SER A 173 -3.57 8.07 19.77
C SER A 173 -4.04 6.85 18.96
N PHE A 174 -4.58 7.09 17.75
CA PHE A 174 -4.96 6.01 16.84
C PHE A 174 -3.75 5.21 16.30
N ARG A 175 -2.64 5.89 15.97
CA ARG A 175 -1.38 5.24 15.55
C ARG A 175 -0.79 4.38 16.65
N ASP A 176 -0.75 4.88 17.89
CA ASP A 176 -0.16 4.17 19.02
C ASP A 176 -0.96 2.93 19.42
N ASN A 177 -2.29 2.98 19.20
CA ASN A 177 -3.21 1.88 19.50
C ASN A 177 -3.61 1.10 18.23
N LEU A 178 -2.94 1.31 17.09
CA LEU A 178 -3.30 0.73 15.79
C LEU A 178 -3.36 -0.80 15.82
N LEU A 179 -2.47 -1.44 16.58
CA LEU A 179 -2.49 -2.88 16.83
C LEU A 179 -3.74 -3.34 17.58
N ARG A 180 -4.24 -2.54 18.52
CA ARG A 180 -5.48 -2.82 19.26
C ARG A 180 -6.70 -2.66 18.36
N TYR A 181 -6.76 -1.61 17.53
CA TYR A 181 -7.86 -1.47 16.57
C TYR A 181 -7.90 -2.60 15.53
N ARG A 182 -6.73 -3.12 15.15
CA ARG A 182 -6.60 -4.28 14.26
C ARG A 182 -7.11 -5.57 14.88
N SER A 183 -6.92 -5.77 16.19
CA SER A 183 -7.36 -6.98 16.90
C SER A 183 -8.81 -6.92 17.37
N CYS A 184 -9.38 -5.73 17.61
CA CYS A 184 -10.78 -5.53 18.04
C CYS A 184 -11.83 -5.84 16.95
N VAL A 185 -11.43 -6.34 15.79
CA VAL A 185 -12.30 -6.82 14.70
C VAL A 185 -13.31 -7.92 15.13
N LEU A 186 -13.09 -8.52 16.31
CA LEU A 186 -13.89 -9.57 16.92
C LEU A 186 -14.78 -9.05 18.09
N TRP A 187 -15.90 -8.39 17.79
CA TRP A 187 -16.91 -8.00 18.80
C TRP A 187 -17.84 -9.15 19.19
N PHE A 188 -18.43 -9.37 20.39
CA PHE A 188 -18.81 -8.54 21.56
C PHE A 188 -18.20 -9.02 22.90
N ARG A 189 -16.96 -9.49 22.89
CA ARG A 189 -16.31 -10.08 24.07
C ARG A 189 -14.99 -9.34 24.35
N ASP A 190 -14.66 -9.12 25.62
CA ASP A 190 -13.33 -8.61 25.97
C ASP A 190 -12.29 -9.67 25.56
N THR A 191 -11.52 -9.36 24.51
CA THR A 191 -10.53 -10.25 23.90
C THR A 191 -9.12 -9.66 24.02
N ARG A 192 -8.94 -8.66 24.91
CA ARG A 192 -7.66 -7.95 25.11
C ARG A 192 -6.48 -8.89 25.35
N ASP A 193 -6.71 -10.00 26.06
CA ASP A 193 -5.68 -10.98 26.41
C ASP A 193 -5.65 -12.21 25.49
N SER A 194 -6.55 -12.30 24.51
CA SER A 194 -6.74 -13.52 23.72
C SER A 194 -6.40 -13.40 22.23
N ASN A 195 -6.04 -12.21 21.74
CA ASN A 195 -5.74 -12.02 20.31
C ASN A 195 -4.25 -11.70 20.10
N GLU A 196 -3.63 -12.45 19.19
CA GLU A 196 -2.22 -12.26 18.80
C GLU A 196 -2.16 -11.58 17.43
N TYR A 197 -1.44 -10.46 17.35
CA TYR A 197 -1.12 -9.82 16.07
C TYR A 197 0.31 -10.18 15.63
N GLU A 198 0.44 -10.60 14.38
CA GLU A 198 1.71 -10.87 13.73
C GLU A 198 1.89 -9.90 12.54
N PRO A 199 2.89 -8.99 12.56
CA PRO A 199 3.19 -8.14 11.41
C PRO A 199 3.76 -8.96 10.26
N LEU A 200 3.18 -8.78 9.07
CA LEU A 200 3.57 -9.46 7.82
C LEU A 200 4.05 -8.46 6.76
N ASP A 201 4.27 -7.21 7.15
CA ASP A 201 4.57 -6.05 6.31
C ASP A 201 6.08 -5.75 6.15
N ARG A 202 6.96 -6.73 6.44
CA ARG A 202 8.42 -6.53 6.42
C ARG A 202 9.00 -6.00 5.10
N SER A 203 8.32 -6.21 3.98
CA SER A 203 8.74 -5.76 2.64
C SER A 203 7.96 -4.53 2.13
N ILE A 204 7.10 -3.94 2.94
CA ILE A 204 6.25 -2.81 2.55
C ILE A 204 6.99 -1.51 2.82
N THR A 205 7.14 -0.69 1.78
CA THR A 205 7.80 0.62 1.87
C THR A 205 6.80 1.79 1.88
N THR A 206 5.52 1.50 1.64
CA THR A 206 4.45 2.49 1.56
C THR A 206 4.16 3.10 2.94
N PRO A 207 4.30 4.43 3.12
CA PRO A 207 4.05 5.07 4.41
C PRO A 207 2.63 4.84 4.91
N GLY A 208 2.52 4.54 6.21
CA GLY A 208 1.25 4.35 6.90
C GLY A 208 0.47 3.09 6.50
N LEU A 209 0.95 2.31 5.52
CA LEU A 209 0.34 1.04 5.14
C LEU A 209 0.91 -0.09 6.00
N HIS A 210 0.00 -0.94 6.47
CA HIS A 210 0.36 -2.07 7.29
C HIS A 210 -0.41 -3.31 6.86
N TYR A 211 0.23 -4.45 7.06
CA TYR A 211 -0.32 -5.76 6.78
C TYR A 211 0.10 -6.75 7.86
N GLY A 212 -0.83 -7.55 8.32
CA GLY A 212 -0.56 -8.54 9.35
C GLY A 212 -1.64 -9.60 9.44
N SER A 213 -1.39 -10.58 10.30
CA SER A 213 -2.41 -11.55 10.69
C SER A 213 -2.83 -11.33 12.13
N VAL A 214 -4.10 -11.55 12.39
CA VAL A 214 -4.65 -11.62 13.75
C VAL A 214 -5.16 -13.03 13.95
N ARG A 215 -4.80 -13.63 15.08
CA ARG A 215 -5.31 -14.93 15.52
C ARG A 215 -6.03 -14.74 16.84
N SER A 216 -7.22 -15.31 16.95
CA SER A 216 -7.91 -15.43 18.22
C SER A 216 -7.60 -16.77 18.86
N ASN A 217 -7.12 -16.74 20.10
CA ASN A 217 -6.87 -17.91 20.92
C ASN A 217 -8.17 -18.54 21.45
N MET A 218 -9.32 -17.90 21.22
CA MET A 218 -10.62 -18.34 21.71
C MET A 218 -11.36 -19.27 20.75
N ASP A 219 -11.35 -18.96 19.45
CA ASP A 219 -12.14 -19.67 18.43
C ASP A 219 -11.29 -20.14 17.25
N ALA A 220 -9.95 -20.11 17.40
CA ALA A 220 -8.97 -20.41 16.38
C ALA A 220 -9.15 -19.60 15.06
N THR A 221 -9.98 -18.54 15.06
CA THR A 221 -10.16 -17.70 13.89
C THR A 221 -8.85 -16.97 13.62
N LYS A 222 -8.36 -17.11 12.40
CA LYS A 222 -7.23 -16.36 11.88
C LYS A 222 -7.70 -15.52 10.71
N PHE A 223 -7.26 -14.28 10.66
CA PHE A 223 -7.59 -13.38 9.56
C PHE A 223 -6.40 -12.53 9.15
N TYR A 224 -6.32 -12.24 7.85
CA TYR A 224 -5.31 -11.39 7.27
C TYR A 224 -5.89 -10.00 7.06
N TYR A 225 -5.14 -8.99 7.47
CA TYR A 225 -5.69 -7.65 7.59
C TYR A 225 -4.72 -6.60 7.07
N THR A 226 -5.25 -5.67 6.28
CA THR A 226 -4.50 -4.48 5.86
C THR A 226 -5.20 -3.21 6.29
N THR A 227 -4.42 -2.21 6.66
CA THR A 227 -4.90 -0.86 6.92
C THR A 227 -3.90 0.16 6.45
N ARG A 228 -4.39 1.36 6.14
CA ARG A 228 -3.55 2.49 5.78
C ARG A 228 -4.11 3.77 6.33
N GLU A 229 -3.20 4.64 6.76
CA GLU A 229 -3.49 6.04 7.06
C GLU A 229 -3.26 6.91 5.83
N PHE A 230 -4.21 7.81 5.57
CA PHE A 230 -4.13 8.85 4.55
C PHE A 230 -4.25 10.21 5.20
N ALA A 231 -3.20 11.02 5.12
CA ALA A 231 -3.24 12.41 5.57
C ALA A 231 -3.83 13.33 4.48
N HIS A 232 -4.53 14.38 4.90
CA HIS A 232 -5.02 15.46 4.04
C HIS A 232 -5.00 16.79 4.81
N ASP A 233 -5.25 17.91 4.15
CA ASP A 233 -4.96 19.27 4.67
C ASP A 233 -5.56 19.55 6.06
N GLU A 234 -6.78 19.07 6.32
CA GLU A 234 -7.50 19.30 7.58
C GLU A 234 -7.76 18.00 8.37
N GLY A 235 -6.95 16.96 8.19
CA GLY A 235 -7.14 15.73 8.95
C GLY A 235 -6.43 14.49 8.41
N CYS A 236 -6.97 13.33 8.80
CA CYS A 236 -6.54 12.06 8.25
C CYS A 236 -7.69 11.06 8.20
N THR A 237 -7.57 10.07 7.33
CA THR A 237 -8.48 8.93 7.25
C THR A 237 -7.71 7.64 7.38
N PHE A 238 -8.08 6.82 8.36
CA PHE A 238 -7.65 5.43 8.45
C PHE A 238 -8.68 4.56 7.75
N VAL A 239 -8.21 3.73 6.85
CA VAL A 239 -9.02 2.69 6.20
C VAL A 239 -8.43 1.34 6.47
N GLY A 240 -9.26 0.30 6.41
CA GLY A 240 -8.71 -1.02 6.26
C GLY A 240 -9.74 -2.10 6.05
N ARG A 241 -9.24 -3.30 5.77
CA ARG A 241 -10.07 -4.44 5.43
C ARG A 241 -9.40 -5.77 5.69
N HIS A 242 -10.26 -6.76 5.78
CA HIS A 242 -9.89 -8.16 5.65
C HIS A 242 -9.44 -8.51 4.23
N ILE A 243 -8.39 -9.34 4.13
CA ILE A 243 -7.92 -10.02 2.90
C ILE A 243 -8.38 -11.48 2.97
N GLN A 244 -9.28 -11.88 2.07
CA GLN A 244 -9.86 -13.23 2.11
C GLN A 244 -8.91 -14.31 1.62
N ASN A 245 -8.12 -14.00 0.59
CA ASN A 245 -7.19 -14.96 0.00
C ASN A 245 -5.83 -14.31 -0.22
N ASP A 246 -4.80 -14.80 0.44
CA ASP A 246 -3.43 -14.41 0.17
C ASP A 246 -2.66 -15.64 -0.29
N GLU A 247 -2.30 -15.69 -1.57
CA GLU A 247 -1.69 -16.87 -2.20
C GLU A 247 -0.35 -17.28 -1.58
N ALA A 248 0.31 -16.39 -0.84
CA ALA A 248 1.57 -16.70 -0.14
C ALA A 248 1.36 -17.06 1.33
N MET A 249 0.12 -17.14 1.78
CA MET A 249 -0.23 -17.44 3.16
C MET A 249 -1.16 -18.68 3.22
N PRO A 250 -1.15 -19.43 4.34
CA PRO A 250 -2.11 -20.51 4.53
C PRO A 250 -3.56 -20.00 4.45
N ALA A 251 -4.43 -20.77 3.79
CA ALA A 251 -5.86 -20.49 3.80
C ALA A 251 -6.42 -20.58 5.23
N ASN A 252 -7.24 -19.62 5.65
CA ASN A 252 -7.93 -19.74 6.93
C ASN A 252 -9.19 -20.59 6.74
N ALA A 253 -9.35 -21.63 7.57
CA ALA A 253 -10.49 -22.54 7.55
C ALA A 253 -11.84 -21.84 7.84
N ARG A 254 -11.80 -20.81 8.70
CA ARG A 254 -12.95 -19.99 9.07
C ARG A 254 -12.58 -18.52 8.95
N GLN A 255 -13.43 -17.74 8.29
CA GLN A 255 -13.18 -16.33 7.99
C GLN A 255 -14.43 -15.48 8.16
N ARG A 256 -14.25 -14.16 8.16
CA ARG A 256 -15.31 -13.17 8.01
C ARG A 256 -14.77 -11.97 7.24
N SER A 257 -15.63 -11.28 6.51
CA SER A 257 -15.27 -10.04 5.84
C SER A 257 -15.56 -8.86 6.74
N HIS A 258 -14.63 -7.91 6.83
CA HIS A 258 -14.90 -6.62 7.44
C HIS A 258 -14.15 -5.49 6.75
N LEU A 259 -14.69 -4.29 6.90
CA LEU A 259 -14.19 -3.04 6.37
C LEU A 259 -14.30 -1.98 7.46
N PHE A 260 -13.37 -1.04 7.49
CA PHE A 260 -13.55 0.15 8.32
C PHE A 260 -13.03 1.43 7.65
N TRP A 261 -13.67 2.53 8.04
CA TRP A 261 -13.22 3.90 7.83
C TRP A 261 -13.27 4.62 9.17
N LEU A 262 -12.18 5.28 9.52
CA LEU A 262 -12.11 6.26 10.59
C LEU A 262 -11.61 7.57 9.98
N VAL A 263 -12.52 8.52 9.83
CA VAL A 263 -12.23 9.87 9.35
C VAL A 263 -12.05 10.76 10.56
N VAL A 264 -10.88 11.41 10.63
CA VAL A 264 -10.46 12.34 11.67
C VAL A 264 -10.31 13.70 11.01
N GLU A 265 -11.19 14.64 11.36
CA GLU A 265 -11.25 15.96 10.72
C GLU A 265 -11.17 17.05 11.76
N ARG A 266 -10.37 18.07 11.46
CA ARG A 266 -10.29 19.28 12.25
C ARG A 266 -11.62 20.03 12.18
N VAL A 267 -12.14 20.43 13.34
CA VAL A 267 -13.26 21.39 13.44
C VAL A 267 -12.74 22.76 13.87
N SER A 268 -11.79 22.77 14.82
CA SER A 268 -11.12 23.99 15.30
C SER A 268 -9.68 23.66 15.71
N ALA A 269 -8.96 24.58 16.36
CA ALA A 269 -7.63 24.28 16.90
C ALA A 269 -7.67 23.25 18.05
N SER A 270 -8.81 23.06 18.71
CA SER A 270 -8.96 22.20 19.88
C SER A 270 -10.10 21.20 19.77
N GLU A 271 -10.77 21.11 18.62
CA GLU A 271 -11.88 20.19 18.39
C GLU A 271 -11.68 19.38 17.12
N THR A 272 -12.01 18.10 17.22
CA THR A 272 -11.86 17.13 16.15
C THR A 272 -13.15 16.36 15.97
N ARG A 273 -13.63 16.28 14.74
CA ARG A 273 -14.74 15.41 14.35
C ARG A 273 -14.21 14.03 13.99
N LEU A 274 -14.88 13.01 14.51
CA LEU A 274 -14.62 11.62 14.19
C LEU A 274 -15.84 11.05 13.48
N ARG A 275 -15.62 10.38 12.36
CA ARG A 275 -16.63 9.57 11.67
C ARG A 275 -16.08 8.16 11.51
N TYR A 276 -16.72 7.21 12.16
CA TYR A 276 -16.33 5.81 12.16
C TYR A 276 -17.42 4.96 11.53
N LEU A 277 -17.08 4.29 10.44
CA LEU A 277 -17.89 3.30 9.77
C LEU A 277 -17.18 1.96 9.83
N TYR A 278 -17.83 0.96 10.41
CA TYR A 278 -17.35 -0.41 10.41
C TYR A 278 -18.43 -1.34 9.87
N ILE A 279 -18.06 -2.20 8.94
CA ILE A 279 -18.96 -3.16 8.31
C ILE A 279 -18.37 -4.54 8.51
N LYS A 280 -19.19 -5.50 8.90
CA LYS A 280 -18.78 -6.88 9.15
C LYS A 280 -19.82 -7.86 8.60
N SER A 281 -19.36 -8.97 8.07
CA SER A 281 -20.20 -10.07 7.58
C SER A 281 -20.31 -11.19 8.62
N HIS A 282 -21.32 -12.04 8.42
CA HIS A 282 -21.39 -13.40 8.97
C HIS A 282 -20.08 -14.16 8.68
N GLN A 283 -19.63 -14.98 9.64
CA GLN A 283 -18.56 -15.95 9.39
C GLN A 283 -18.95 -16.99 8.35
N PHE A 284 -17.94 -17.46 7.62
CA PHE A 284 -18.07 -18.49 6.61
C PHE A 284 -16.80 -19.35 6.55
N THR A 285 -16.97 -20.55 6.02
CA THR A 285 -15.93 -21.51 5.65
C THR A 285 -15.98 -21.75 4.13
N GLU A 286 -15.24 -22.73 3.63
CA GLU A 286 -15.37 -23.17 2.22
C GLU A 286 -16.76 -23.76 1.91
N GLU A 287 -17.46 -24.28 2.94
CA GLU A 287 -18.75 -24.97 2.80
C GLU A 287 -19.94 -24.00 2.81
N GLY A 288 -19.76 -22.78 3.33
CA GLY A 288 -20.84 -21.78 3.42
C GLY A 288 -20.76 -20.91 4.68
N PHE A 289 -21.85 -20.24 5.01
CA PHE A 289 -21.96 -19.51 6.28
C PHE A 289 -22.03 -20.49 7.45
N VAL A 290 -21.42 -20.10 8.57
CA VAL A 290 -21.50 -20.89 9.81
C VAL A 290 -22.93 -20.85 10.37
N SER A 291 -23.24 -21.77 11.29
CA SER A 291 -24.55 -21.76 11.96
C SER A 291 -24.74 -20.52 12.85
N VAL A 292 -26.01 -20.19 13.13
CA VAL A 292 -26.35 -19.08 14.04
C VAL A 292 -25.75 -19.30 15.42
N ASP A 293 -25.74 -20.54 15.92
CA ASP A 293 -25.11 -20.90 17.20
C ASP A 293 -23.61 -20.60 17.19
N GLU A 294 -22.90 -20.99 16.13
CA GLU A 294 -21.46 -20.76 16.01
C GLU A 294 -21.10 -19.28 15.85
N GLU A 295 -21.86 -18.53 15.07
CA GLU A 295 -21.68 -17.08 14.93
C GLU A 295 -21.95 -16.40 16.29
N ALA A 296 -23.09 -16.70 16.91
CA ALA A 296 -23.47 -16.11 18.20
C ALA A 296 -22.45 -16.42 19.30
N LEU A 297 -21.99 -17.67 19.38
CA LEU A 297 -20.99 -18.10 20.35
C LEU A 297 -19.65 -17.38 20.14
N SER A 298 -19.21 -17.21 18.89
CA SER A 298 -18.00 -16.42 18.56
C SER A 298 -18.10 -14.96 19.04
N MET A 299 -19.33 -14.49 19.20
CA MET A 299 -19.67 -13.12 19.59
C MET A 299 -20.03 -13.05 21.09
N GLY A 300 -19.91 -14.16 21.84
CA GLY A 300 -20.13 -14.26 23.27
C GLY A 300 -21.57 -14.60 23.70
N CYS A 301 -22.43 -14.98 22.77
CA CYS A 301 -23.83 -15.34 23.03
C CYS A 301 -24.03 -16.85 22.87
N ASP A 302 -24.24 -17.56 23.99
CA ASP A 302 -24.57 -18.97 23.97
C ASP A 302 -26.07 -19.16 23.73
N LEU A 303 -26.42 -19.82 22.62
CA LEU A 303 -27.79 -20.10 22.21
C LEU A 303 -28.23 -21.55 22.45
N SER A 304 -27.39 -22.39 23.08
CA SER A 304 -27.66 -23.81 23.31
C SER A 304 -28.96 -24.09 24.07
N HIS A 305 -29.42 -23.12 24.87
CA HIS A 305 -30.66 -23.17 25.64
C HIS A 305 -31.91 -22.81 24.83
N VAL A 306 -31.77 -22.24 23.63
CA VAL A 306 -32.86 -21.78 22.77
C VAL A 306 -33.22 -22.88 21.77
N LYS A 307 -34.44 -23.43 21.87
CA LYS A 307 -34.85 -24.61 21.08
C LYS A 307 -35.34 -24.30 19.66
N SER A 308 -35.77 -23.07 19.39
CA SER A 308 -36.31 -22.67 18.08
C SER A 308 -35.28 -21.83 17.33
N GLU A 309 -35.03 -22.17 16.06
CA GLU A 309 -34.10 -21.44 15.18
C GLU A 309 -34.51 -19.98 14.95
N GLU A 310 -35.81 -19.72 14.77
CA GLU A 310 -36.34 -18.36 14.64
C GLU A 310 -36.08 -17.54 15.92
N MET A 311 -36.24 -18.18 17.08
CA MET A 311 -35.96 -17.56 18.38
C MET A 311 -34.45 -17.34 18.58
N LYS A 312 -33.58 -18.23 18.09
CA LYS A 312 -32.12 -18.06 18.16
C LYS A 312 -31.68 -16.78 17.47
N VAL A 313 -32.16 -16.55 16.25
CA VAL A 313 -31.87 -15.32 15.48
C VAL A 313 -32.32 -14.08 16.24
N GLN A 314 -33.55 -14.08 16.79
CA GLN A 314 -34.08 -12.94 17.51
C GLN A 314 -33.35 -12.68 18.83
N VAL A 315 -33.04 -13.72 19.61
CA VAL A 315 -32.26 -13.63 20.85
C VAL A 315 -30.87 -13.09 20.56
N TYR A 316 -30.21 -13.62 19.54
CA TYR A 316 -28.88 -13.17 19.16
C TYR A 316 -28.87 -11.72 18.67
N LYS A 317 -29.83 -11.32 17.83
CA LYS A 317 -29.99 -9.93 17.39
C LYS A 317 -30.16 -8.98 18.57
N ASN A 318 -30.99 -9.34 19.54
CA ASN A 318 -31.20 -8.54 20.75
C ASN A 318 -29.92 -8.45 21.59
N TYR A 319 -29.20 -9.56 21.78
CA TYR A 319 -27.92 -9.59 22.47
C TYR A 319 -26.89 -8.68 21.78
N ALA A 320 -26.74 -8.81 20.46
CA ALA A 320 -25.82 -8.04 19.65
C ALA A 320 -26.11 -6.53 19.75
N MET A 321 -27.39 -6.14 19.64
CA MET A 321 -27.82 -4.75 19.79
C MET A 321 -27.59 -4.22 21.22
N ALA A 322 -27.84 -5.01 22.26
CA ALA A 322 -27.60 -4.60 23.64
C ALA A 322 -26.10 -4.39 23.92
N ALA A 323 -25.25 -5.31 23.48
CA ALA A 323 -23.80 -5.20 23.63
C ALA A 323 -23.23 -3.98 22.88
N ALA A 324 -23.73 -3.75 21.67
CA ALA A 324 -23.49 -2.57 20.84
C ALA A 324 -23.83 -1.25 21.57
N MET A 325 -25.01 -1.17 22.20
CA MET A 325 -25.45 0.01 22.95
C MET A 325 -24.62 0.23 24.22
N ALA A 326 -24.32 -0.83 24.98
CA ALA A 326 -23.51 -0.76 26.19
C ALA A 326 -22.06 -0.32 25.94
N CYS A 327 -21.59 -0.49 24.71
CA CYS A 327 -20.29 -0.05 24.26
C CYS A 327 -20.30 1.43 23.87
N SER A 328 -21.35 1.84 23.15
CA SER A 328 -21.58 3.24 22.79
C SER A 328 -21.75 4.14 24.01
N SER A 329 -22.42 3.65 25.07
CA SER A 329 -22.64 4.40 26.32
C SER A 329 -21.36 4.61 27.15
N ARG A 330 -20.34 3.77 26.97
CA ARG A 330 -19.03 3.90 27.63
C ARG A 330 -18.08 4.87 26.91
N GLY A 331 -18.58 5.64 25.95
CA GLY A 331 -17.76 6.62 25.24
C GLY A 331 -16.64 5.99 24.41
N SER A 332 -16.76 4.72 24.02
CA SER A 332 -15.77 4.06 23.18
C SER A 332 -16.07 4.27 21.69
N LEU A 333 -15.05 4.53 20.86
CA LEU A 333 -15.19 4.54 19.39
C LEU A 333 -15.58 3.13 18.89
N HIS A 334 -14.98 2.17 19.58
CA HIS A 334 -14.83 0.75 19.33
C HIS A 334 -14.39 0.25 20.73
N PHE A 335 -15.05 -0.73 21.38
CA PHE A 335 -14.88 -1.05 22.82
C PHE A 335 -13.41 -0.86 23.28
N ASP A 336 -13.23 -0.14 24.39
CA ASP A 336 -11.95 0.11 25.06
C ASP A 336 -10.98 1.08 24.38
N CYS A 337 -11.36 1.69 23.27
CA CYS A 337 -10.77 2.93 22.80
C CYS A 337 -11.52 4.11 23.41
N PRO A 338 -11.02 4.75 24.47
CA PRO A 338 -11.64 5.96 24.97
C PRO A 338 -11.64 7.02 23.86
N LEU A 339 -12.78 7.67 23.65
CA LEU A 339 -12.87 8.91 22.90
C LEU A 339 -12.35 10.12 23.72
N GLU A 340 -12.06 9.87 25.01
CA GLU A 340 -11.63 10.85 26.02
C GLU A 340 -10.12 10.92 26.18
#